data_AF-A0A2G9ND11-F1
#
_entry.id   AF-A0A2G9ND11-F1
#
_cell.length_a   1.000
_cell.length_b   1.000
_cell.length_c   1.000
_cell.angle_alpha   90.00
_cell.angle_beta   90.00
_cell.angle_gamma   90.00
#
_symmetry.space_group_name_H-M   'P 1'
#
loop_
_entity.id
_entity.type
_entity.pdbx_description
1 polymer ?
#
loop_
_entity_poly.entity_id
_entity_poly.type
_entity_poly.pdbx_seq_one_letter_code
_entity_poly.pdbx_strand_id
1 'polypeptide(L)' 'MATTIQVDESTKKKLQSFGTKGDSYDDIINRLYSMAIKEQLRQLLFEGEAIPIEEAIAEAKKKWPK' A
#
# COMPACT_ATOMS: atom_id res chain seq x y z
N MET A 1 2.22 15.05 20.93
CA MET A 1 2.05 14.48 22.29
C MET A 1 2.26 12.99 22.14
N ALA A 2 3.16 12.37 22.90
CA ALA A 2 3.44 10.95 22.78
C ALA A 2 2.32 10.13 23.43
N THR A 3 1.90 9.05 22.78
CA THR A 3 0.92 8.10 23.31
C THR A 3 1.57 6.72 23.41
N THR A 4 1.17 5.93 24.40
CA THR A 4 1.70 4.58 24.57
C THR A 4 0.90 3.58 23.76
N ILE A 5 1.58 2.81 22.92
CA ILE A 5 1.03 1.64 22.24
C ILE A 5 1.70 0.41 22.84
N GLN A 6 0.90 -0.51 23.38
CA GLN A 6 1.41 -1.79 23.86
C GLN A 6 1.46 -2.79 22.70
N VAL A 7 2.61 -3.43 22.53
CA VAL A 7 2.84 -4.50 21.56
C VAL A 7 3.63 -5.61 22.23
N ASP A 8 3.47 -6.83 21.75
CA ASP A 8 4.29 -7.95 22.20
C ASP A 8 5.75 -7.84 21.68
N GLU A 9 6.64 -8.64 22.25
CA GLU A 9 8.06 -8.60 21.93
C GLU A 9 8.36 -9.02 20.47
N SER A 10 7.58 -9.94 19.92
CA SER A 10 7.72 -10.38 18.53
C SER A 10 7.34 -9.27 17.56
N THR A 11 6.27 -8.53 17.86
CA THR A 11 5.80 -7.37 17.09
C THR A 11 6.83 -6.25 17.15
N LYS A 12 7.39 -5.97 18.33
CA LYS A 12 8.49 -5.01 18.49
C LYS A 12 9.71 -5.38 17.63
N LYS A 13 10.13 -6.66 17.62
CA LYS A 13 11.24 -7.15 16.80
C LYS A 13 10.97 -6.99 15.30
N LYS A 14 9.73 -7.26 14.86
CA LYS A 14 9.31 -7.02 13.46
C LYS A 14 9.43 -5.54 13.12
N LEU A 15 8.89 -4.64 13.94
CA LEU A 15 9.00 -3.19 13.73
C LEU A 15 10.45 -2.73 13.62
N GLN A 16 11.36 -3.24 14.47
CA GLN A 16 12.79 -2.92 14.40
C GLN A 16 13.41 -3.32 13.05
N SER A 17 13.01 -4.45 12.48
CA SER A 17 13.53 -4.90 11.17
C SER A 17 13.18 -3.98 10.01
N PHE A 18 12.12 -3.18 10.15
CA PHE A 18 11.73 -2.17 9.16
C PHE A 18 12.45 -0.83 9.32
N GLY A 19 13.19 -0.62 10.41
CA GLY A 19 13.91 0.62 10.69
C GLY A 19 15.34 0.63 10.13
N THR A 20 15.85 1.83 9.86
CA THR A 20 17.27 2.08 9.57
C THR A 20 17.94 2.76 10.76
N LYS A 21 19.28 2.86 10.75
CA LYS A 21 20.02 3.48 11.86
C LYS A 21 19.61 4.95 12.00
N GLY A 22 18.99 5.28 13.14
CA GLY A 22 18.52 6.63 13.45
C GLY A 22 17.00 6.81 13.36
N ASP A 23 16.27 5.83 12.80
CA ASP A 23 14.80 5.86 12.76
C ASP A 23 14.22 5.67 14.18
N SER A 24 13.23 6.47 14.54
CA SER A 24 12.37 6.21 15.70
C SER A 24 11.25 5.22 15.36
N TYR A 25 10.56 4.67 16.37
CA TYR A 25 9.38 3.84 16.12
C TYR A 25 8.25 4.61 15.44
N ASP A 26 8.09 5.90 15.74
CA ASP A 26 7.10 6.75 15.07
C ASP A 26 7.41 6.88 13.57
N ASP A 27 8.69 7.05 13.20
CA ASP A 27 9.10 7.13 11.79
C ASP A 27 8.76 5.84 11.04
N ILE A 28 9.07 4.69 11.67
CA ILE A 28 8.79 3.36 11.12
C ILE A 28 7.28 3.17 10.93
N ILE A 29 6.49 3.48 11.95
CA ILE A 29 5.02 3.33 11.93
C ILE A 29 4.40 4.22 10.85
N ASN A 30 4.81 5.49 10.76
CA ASN A 30 4.28 6.41 9.75
C ASN A 30 4.64 5.98 8.32
N ARG A 31 5.85 5.44 8.11
CA ARG A 31 6.25 4.86 6.82
C ARG A 31 5.40 3.64 6.47
N LEU A 32 5.21 2.72 7.41
CA LEU A 32 4.36 1.53 7.23
C LEU A 32 2.92 1.92 6.89
N TYR A 33 2.36 2.89 7.61
CA TYR A 33 1.03 3.43 7.35
C TYR A 33 0.91 4.01 5.93
N SER A 34 1.89 4.82 5.53
CA SER A 34 1.92 5.43 4.19
C SER A 34 1.99 4.38 3.07
N MET A 35 2.73 3.28 3.29
CA MET A 35 2.78 2.16 2.35
C MET A 35 1.46 1.39 2.31
N ALA A 36 0.84 1.15 3.47
CA ALA A 36 -0.45 0.46 3.57
C ALA A 36 -1.56 1.24 2.83
N ILE A 37 -1.60 2.57 2.93
CA ILE A 37 -2.54 3.39 2.16
C ILE A 37 -2.34 3.20 0.65
N LYS A 38 -1.09 3.26 0.19
CA LYS A 38 -0.78 3.08 -1.24
C LYS A 38 -1.20 1.71 -1.74
N GLU A 39 -0.96 0.69 -0.93
CA GLU A 39 -1.34 -0.69 -1.24
C GLU A 39 -2.86 -0.88 -1.26
N GLN A 40 -3.57 -0.32 -0.28
CA GLN A 40 -5.04 -0.35 -0.25
C GLN A 40 -5.64 0.36 -1.47
N LEU A 41 -5.09 1.53 -1.84
CA LEU A 41 -5.53 2.25 -3.04
C LEU A 41 -5.24 1.45 -4.30
N ARG A 42 -4.08 0.78 -4.38
CA ARG A 42 -3.74 -0.11 -5.49
C ARG A 42 -4.75 -1.24 -5.60
N GLN A 43 -5.07 -1.92 -4.50
CA GLN A 43 -6.04 -3.01 -4.51
C GLN A 43 -7.42 -2.55 -4.93
N LEU A 44 -7.86 -1.37 -4.47
CA LEU A 44 -9.15 -0.78 -4.84
C LEU A 44 -9.21 -0.42 -6.33
N LEU A 45 -8.16 0.22 -6.87
CA LEU A 45 -8.16 0.68 -8.26
C LEU A 45 -7.90 -0.43 -9.27
N PHE A 46 -7.15 -1.46 -8.86
CA PHE A 46 -6.72 -2.57 -9.71
C PHE A 46 -7.34 -3.89 -9.26
N GLU A 47 -8.58 -3.85 -8.78
CA GLU A 47 -9.35 -5.05 -8.45
C GLU A 47 -9.76 -5.75 -9.75
N GLY A 48 -8.95 -6.69 -10.25
CA GLY A 48 -9.24 -7.49 -11.44
C GLY A 48 -8.03 -7.90 -12.27
N GLU A 49 -8.28 -8.63 -13.36
CA GLU A 49 -7.25 -8.93 -14.36
C GLU A 49 -6.96 -7.69 -15.23
N ALA A 50 -5.68 -7.39 -15.41
CA ALA A 50 -5.25 -6.38 -16.36
C ALA A 50 -5.34 -6.96 -17.77
N ILE A 51 -5.89 -6.18 -18.71
CA ILE A 51 -5.94 -6.51 -20.13
C ILE A 51 -4.87 -5.73 -20.92
N PRO A 52 -4.34 -6.27 -22.04
CA PRO A 52 -3.50 -5.52 -22.97
C PRO A 52 -4.19 -4.24 -23.48
N ILE A 53 -3.41 -3.21 -23.77
CA ILE A 53 -3.96 -1.91 -24.16
C ILE A 53 -4.71 -1.96 -25.49
N GLU A 54 -4.29 -2.86 -26.39
CA GLU A 54 -4.93 -3.09 -27.67
C GLU A 54 -6.36 -3.64 -27.49
N GLU A 55 -6.55 -4.55 -26.54
CA GLU A 55 -7.85 -5.11 -26.19
C GLU A 55 -8.76 -4.06 -25.55
N ALA A 56 -8.22 -3.26 -24.63
CA ALA A 56 -8.96 -2.16 -24.00
C ALA A 56 -9.48 -1.13 -25.03
N ILE A 57 -8.64 -0.76 -26.00
CA ILE A 57 -9.02 0.17 -27.07
C ILE A 57 -10.10 -0.44 -27.97
N ALA A 58 -9.99 -1.73 -28.31
CA ALA A 58 -10.98 -2.42 -29.13
C ALA A 58 -12.34 -2.51 -28.42
N GLU A 59 -12.37 -2.86 -27.14
CA GLU A 59 -13.60 -2.86 -26.35
C GLU A 59 -14.25 -1.49 -26.24
N ALA A 60 -13.46 -0.44 -26.00
CA ALA A 60 -13.97 0.92 -25.88
C ALA A 60 -14.65 1.39 -27.18
N LYS A 61 -14.03 1.13 -28.34
CA LYS A 61 -14.61 1.43 -29.66
C LYS A 61 -15.89 0.65 -29.93
N LYS A 62 -15.99 -0.59 -29.43
CA LYS A 62 -17.19 -1.43 -29.55
C LYS A 62 -18.33 -0.94 -28.65
N LYS A 63 -18.02 -0.53 -27.41
CA LYS A 63 -19.02 -0.02 -26.45
C LYS A 63 -19.53 1.37 -26.83
N TRP A 64 -18.69 2.22 -27.39
CA TRP A 64 -19.04 3.57 -27.82
C TRP A 64 -18.72 3.78 -29.30
N PRO A 65 -19.52 3.19 -30.21
CA PRO A 65 -19.44 3.53 -31.62
C PRO A 65 -19.91 4.98 -31.83
N LYS A 66 -19.27 5.68 -32.77
CA LYS A 66 -19.67 7.03 -33.18
C LYS A 66 -21.07 7.07 -33.76
#